data_AF-A0A3P7NFI7-F1
#
_entry.id   AF-A0A3P7NFI7-F1
#
_cell.length_a   1.000
_cell.length_b   1.000
_cell.length_c   1.000
_cell.angle_alpha   90.00
_cell.angle_beta   90.00
_cell.angle_gamma   90.00
#
_symmetry.space_group_name_H-M   'P 1'
#
loop_
_entity.id
_entity.type
_entity.pdbx_description
1 polymer ?
#
loop_
_entity_poly.entity_id
_entity_poly.type
_entity_poly.pdbx_seq_one_letter_code
_entity_poly.pdbx_strand_id
1 'polypeptide(L)'
;MQHRDKLRLLADEFRETLAPLSPVEFVTLADKIASLRKTLSPAWERLNWNSLVIDDFLAKGNAALSKFRTLLDGIHKASENIEDILHTFSNAVLFNMPQSVQPCSSSKPISLPACKV
;
A
#
# COMPACT_ATOMS: atom_id res chain seq x y z
N MET A 1 4.76 -21.74 -31.29
CA MET A 1 3.86 -21.49 -30.14
C MET A 1 4.42 -20.48 -29.14
N GLN A 2 5.72 -20.46 -28.85
CA GLN A 2 6.31 -19.63 -27.78
C GLN A 2 5.93 -18.13 -27.77
N HIS A 3 5.93 -17.44 -28.92
CA HIS A 3 5.67 -15.98 -28.96
C HIS A 3 4.24 -15.59 -28.54
N ARG A 4 3.24 -16.38 -28.94
CA ARG A 4 1.85 -16.12 -28.58
C ARG A 4 1.67 -16.20 -27.07
N ASP A 5 2.27 -17.21 -26.45
CA ASP A 5 2.13 -17.44 -25.01
C ASP A 5 2.86 -16.33 -24.23
N LYS A 6 4.05 -15.89 -24.68
CA LYS A 6 4.77 -14.73 -24.12
C LYS A 6 3.98 -13.42 -24.25
N LEU A 7 3.37 -13.17 -25.40
CA LEU A 7 2.54 -11.97 -25.63
C LEU A 7 1.30 -11.99 -24.74
N ARG A 8 0.69 -13.16 -24.56
CA ARG A 8 -0.44 -13.34 -23.63
C ARG A 8 -0.02 -13.05 -22.19
N LEU A 9 1.12 -13.58 -21.75
CA LEU A 9 1.65 -13.32 -20.41
C LEU A 9 1.87 -11.81 -20.18
N LEU A 10 2.46 -11.10 -21.14
CA LEU A 10 2.66 -9.65 -21.05
C LEU A 10 1.32 -8.89 -20.93
N ALA A 11 0.29 -9.30 -21.68
CA ALA A 11 -1.02 -8.68 -21.64
C ALA A 11 -1.76 -8.97 -20.31
N ASP A 12 -1.60 -10.18 -19.78
CA ASP A 12 -2.17 -10.58 -18.50
C ASP A 12 -1.49 -9.80 -17.35
N GLU A 13 -0.15 -9.71 -17.35
CA GLU A 13 0.60 -8.93 -16.36
C GLU A 13 0.23 -7.45 -16.39
N PHE A 14 0.06 -6.86 -17.58
CA PHE A 14 -0.41 -5.48 -17.71
C PHE A 14 -1.80 -5.28 -17.08
N ARG A 15 -2.73 -6.20 -17.34
CA ARG A 15 -4.09 -6.13 -16.80
C ARG A 15 -4.08 -6.31 -15.28
N GLU A 16 -3.34 -7.28 -14.77
CA GLU A 16 -3.22 -7.57 -13.34
C GLU A 16 -2.55 -6.43 -12.57
N THR A 17 -1.60 -5.73 -13.18
CA THR A 17 -0.94 -4.58 -12.55
C THR A 17 -1.86 -3.37 -12.45
N LEU A 18 -2.77 -3.18 -13.42
CA LEU A 18 -3.67 -2.03 -13.46
C LEU A 18 -5.00 -2.27 -12.73
N ALA A 19 -5.46 -3.52 -12.64
CA ALA A 19 -6.74 -3.87 -12.04
C ALA A 19 -6.91 -3.43 -10.56
N PRO A 20 -5.90 -3.54 -9.68
CA PRO A 20 -6.07 -3.19 -8.26
C PRO A 20 -5.89 -1.70 -7.95
N LEU A 21 -5.55 -0.86 -8.94
CA LEU A 21 -5.33 0.56 -8.71
C LEU A 21 -6.62 1.26 -8.25
N SER A 22 -6.54 1.97 -7.13
CA SER A 22 -7.60 2.84 -6.65
C SER A 22 -7.76 4.07 -7.55
N PRO A 23 -8.92 4.76 -7.51
CA PRO A 23 -9.13 5.98 -8.30
C PRO A 23 -8.08 7.08 -8.03
N VAL A 24 -7.61 7.20 -6.79
CA VAL A 24 -6.58 8.18 -6.40
C VAL A 24 -5.24 7.84 -7.03
N GLU A 25 -4.87 6.55 -7.04
CA GLU A 25 -3.63 6.10 -7.67
C GLU A 25 -3.69 6.25 -9.19
N PHE A 26 -4.84 5.99 -9.82
CA PHE A 26 -5.03 6.24 -11.24
C PHE A 26 -4.79 7.69 -11.63
N VAL A 27 -5.29 8.65 -10.84
CA VAL A 27 -5.07 10.07 -11.08
C VAL A 27 -3.61 10.44 -10.82
N THR A 28 -3.05 9.98 -9.70
CA THR A 28 -1.66 10.27 -9.30
C THR A 28 -0.65 9.72 -10.29
N LEU A 29 -0.93 8.55 -10.87
CA LEU A 29 -0.06 7.83 -11.80
C LEU A 29 -0.41 8.03 -13.27
N ALA A 30 -1.32 8.95 -13.60
CA ALA A 30 -1.84 9.14 -14.95
C ALA A 30 -0.74 9.23 -16.02
N ASP A 31 0.30 10.03 -15.76
CA ASP A 31 1.43 10.20 -16.68
C ASP A 31 2.24 8.91 -16.86
N LYS A 32 2.42 8.14 -15.78
CA LYS A 32 3.18 6.87 -15.81
C LYS A 32 2.38 5.79 -16.53
N ILE A 33 1.07 5.74 -16.31
CA ILE A 33 0.15 4.85 -17.02
C ILE A 33 0.11 5.21 -18.51
N ALA A 34 0.03 6.50 -18.85
CA ALA A 34 0.08 6.96 -20.24
C ALA A 34 1.39 6.58 -20.92
N SER A 35 2.53 6.75 -20.23
CA SER A 35 3.83 6.31 -20.74
C SER A 35 3.91 4.80 -20.93
N LEU A 36 3.37 3.99 -20.01
CA LEU A 36 3.33 2.54 -20.13
C LEU A 36 2.49 2.11 -21.34
N ARG A 37 1.30 2.71 -21.51
CA ARG A 37 0.43 2.47 -22.68
C ARG A 37 1.11 2.86 -23.98
N LYS A 38 1.85 3.96 -24.00
CA LYS A 38 2.63 4.39 -25.18
C LYS A 38 3.70 3.37 -25.56
N THR A 39 4.40 2.78 -24.59
CA THR A 39 5.38 1.72 -24.87
C THR A 39 4.72 0.48 -25.47
N LEU A 40 3.49 0.17 -25.06
CA LEU A 40 2.73 -0.98 -25.55
C LEU A 40 1.95 -0.70 -26.85
N SER A 41 1.87 0.55 -27.29
CA SER A 41 1.10 0.95 -28.50
C SER A 41 1.42 0.19 -29.78
N PRO A 42 2.68 -0.21 -30.03
CA PRO A 42 3.01 -1.01 -31.20
C PRO A 42 2.19 -2.31 -31.32
N ALA A 43 1.69 -2.88 -30.21
CA ALA A 43 0.85 -4.07 -30.16
C ALA A 43 -0.40 -3.99 -31.06
N TRP A 44 -1.00 -2.79 -31.17
CA TRP A 44 -2.23 -2.57 -31.93
C TRP A 44 -2.07 -1.63 -33.13
N GLU A 45 -0.91 -1.00 -33.28
CA GLU A 45 -0.62 -0.06 -34.38
C GLU A 45 0.15 -0.71 -35.54
N ARG A 46 0.95 -1.75 -35.27
CA ARG A 46 1.80 -2.38 -36.29
C ARG A 46 1.10 -3.56 -36.95
N LEU A 47 1.06 -3.54 -38.28
CA LEU A 47 0.57 -4.66 -39.09
C LEU A 47 1.63 -5.75 -39.31
N ASN A 48 2.92 -5.40 -39.27
CA ASN A 48 4.02 -6.30 -39.63
C ASN A 48 4.75 -6.84 -38.40
N TRP A 49 4.34 -8.03 -37.95
CA TRP A 49 4.90 -8.74 -36.80
C TRP A 49 5.82 -9.87 -37.25
N ASN A 50 7.13 -9.59 -37.31
CA ASN A 50 8.15 -10.63 -37.46
C ASN A 50 8.73 -11.02 -36.09
N SER A 51 9.42 -12.15 -36.01
CA SER A 51 9.97 -12.67 -34.74
C SER A 51 10.91 -11.69 -34.03
N LEU A 52 11.78 -11.00 -34.77
CA LEU A 52 12.71 -10.02 -34.18
C LEU A 52 11.95 -8.84 -33.54
N VAL A 53 10.90 -8.36 -34.20
CA VAL A 53 10.04 -7.29 -33.68
C VAL A 53 9.27 -7.76 -32.44
N ILE A 54 8.81 -9.01 -32.41
CA ILE A 54 8.16 -9.60 -31.24
C ILE A 54 9.10 -9.61 -30.05
N ASP A 55 10.33 -10.11 -30.23
CA ASP A 55 11.28 -10.25 -29.13
C ASP A 55 11.70 -8.87 -28.57
N ASP A 56 11.95 -7.88 -29.44
CA ASP A 56 12.21 -6.50 -29.03
C ASP A 56 11.00 -5.86 -28.32
N PHE A 57 9.79 -6.10 -28.82
CA PHE A 57 8.56 -5.62 -28.19
C PHE A 57 8.37 -6.23 -26.80
N LEU A 58 8.53 -7.54 -26.65
CA LEU A 58 8.43 -8.24 -25.38
C LEU A 58 9.48 -7.70 -24.39
N ALA A 59 10.72 -7.51 -24.82
CA ALA A 59 11.76 -6.96 -23.96
C ALA A 59 11.40 -5.56 -23.43
N LYS A 60 10.95 -4.67 -24.32
CA LYS A 60 10.54 -3.30 -23.95
C LYS A 60 9.30 -3.28 -23.06
N GLY A 61 8.30 -4.11 -23.39
CA GLY A 61 7.06 -4.23 -22.62
C GLY A 61 7.33 -4.72 -21.20
N ASN A 62 8.08 -5.81 -21.04
CA ASN A 62 8.43 -6.38 -19.74
C ASN A 62 9.25 -5.39 -18.90
N ALA A 63 10.24 -4.71 -19.50
CA ALA A 63 11.03 -3.71 -18.79
C ALA A 63 10.17 -2.53 -18.31
N ALA A 64 9.23 -2.06 -19.13
CA ALA A 64 8.34 -0.96 -18.77
C ALA A 64 7.35 -1.37 -17.65
N LEU A 65 6.80 -2.58 -17.70
CA LEU A 65 5.93 -3.12 -16.65
C LEU A 65 6.68 -3.30 -15.33
N SER A 66 7.86 -3.94 -15.37
CA SER A 66 8.69 -4.12 -14.18
C SER A 66 9.01 -2.79 -13.51
N LYS A 67 9.39 -1.77 -14.30
CA LYS A 67 9.62 -0.41 -13.78
C LYS A 67 8.37 0.21 -13.17
N PHE A 68 7.21 0.05 -13.80
CA PHE A 68 5.95 0.56 -13.27
C PHE A 68 5.59 -0.12 -11.94
N ARG A 69 5.78 -1.44 -11.85
CA ARG A 69 5.54 -2.21 -10.63
C ARG A 69 6.41 -1.75 -9.49
N THR A 70 7.73 -1.60 -9.70
CA THR A 70 8.63 -1.08 -8.66
C THR A 70 8.21 0.30 -8.16
N LEU A 71 7.71 1.16 -9.06
CA LEU A 71 7.20 2.47 -8.69
C LEU A 71 5.93 2.35 -7.84
N LEU A 72 4.99 1.47 -8.21
CA LEU A 72 3.75 1.22 -7.47
C LEU A 72 4.04 0.66 -6.07
N ASP A 73 4.89 -0.36 -5.98
CA ASP A 73 5.33 -0.96 -4.71
C ASP A 73 5.96 0.12 -3.78
N GLY A 74 6.72 1.05 -4.36
CA GLY A 74 7.30 2.17 -3.63
C GLY A 74 6.26 3.15 -3.08
N ILE A 75 5.19 3.40 -3.82
CA ILE A 75 4.09 4.28 -3.39
C ILE A 75 3.26 3.61 -2.28
N HIS A 76 2.94 2.32 -2.43
CA HIS A 76 2.24 1.56 -1.37
C HIS A 76 3.02 1.56 -0.07
N LYS A 77 4.32 1.27 -0.15
CA LYS A 77 5.19 1.32 1.02
C LYS A 77 5.27 2.71 1.63
N ALA A 78 5.30 3.77 0.82
CA ALA A 78 5.28 5.13 1.32
C ALA A 78 3.97 5.47 2.03
N SER A 79 2.83 5.01 1.49
CA SER A 79 1.51 5.16 2.12
C SER A 79 1.44 4.46 3.47
N GLU A 80 1.85 3.19 3.52
CA GLU A 80 1.88 2.38 4.75
C GLU A 80 2.76 3.05 5.83
N ASN A 81 3.97 3.50 5.47
CA ASN A 81 4.84 4.19 6.40
C ASN A 81 4.21 5.47 6.98
N ILE A 82 3.47 6.24 6.18
CA ILE A 82 2.78 7.45 6.65
C ILE A 82 1.67 7.06 7.63
N GLU A 83 0.89 6.04 7.32
CA GLU A 83 -0.18 5.54 8.20
C GLU A 83 0.35 5.03 9.55
N ASP A 84 1.46 4.29 9.55
CA ASP A 84 2.14 3.81 10.77
C ASP A 84 2.61 4.96 11.67
N ILE A 85 3.19 6.00 11.07
CA ILE A 85 3.61 7.20 11.79
C ILE A 85 2.39 7.89 12.40
N LEU A 86 1.31 8.05 11.65
CA LEU A 86 0.07 8.66 12.16
C LEU A 86 -0.56 7.83 13.28
N HIS A 87 -0.54 6.50 13.17
CA HIS A 87 -1.01 5.61 14.21
C HIS A 87 -0.18 5.73 15.50
N THR A 88 1.14 5.91 15.37
CA THR A 88 2.03 6.16 16.51
C THR A 88 1.68 7.47 17.22
N PHE A 89 1.40 8.55 16.47
CA PHE A 89 0.95 9.81 17.05
C PHE A 89 -0.44 9.68 17.71
N SER A 90 -1.37 8.98 17.08
CA SER A 90 -2.74 8.80 17.60
C SER A 90 -2.75 8.05 18.93
N ASN A 91 -1.82 7.13 19.15
CA ASN A 91 -1.74 6.33 20.38
C ASN A 91 -0.73 6.88 21.41
N ALA A 92 -0.13 8.03 21.14
CA ALA A 92 0.83 8.63 22.05
C ALA A 92 0.15 9.06 23.36
N VAL A 93 0.57 8.47 24.47
CA VAL A 93 0.14 8.90 25.81
C VAL A 93 0.94 10.15 26.19
N LEU A 94 0.34 11.33 25.99
CA LEU A 94 1.01 12.61 26.24
C LEU A 94 1.12 12.97 27.73
N PHE A 95 0.19 12.48 28.54
CA PHE A 95 0.16 12.76 29.97
C PHE A 95 0.07 11.44 30.74
N ASN A 96 1.13 11.10 31.45
CA ASN A 96 1.10 10.01 32.41
C ASN A 96 0.67 10.63 33.76
N MET A 97 -0.63 10.63 34.04
CA MET A 97 -1.12 11.13 35.31
C MET A 97 -0.61 10.19 36.40
N PRO A 98 0.16 10.67 37.40
CA PRO A 98 0.57 9.80 38.50
C PRO A 98 -0.70 9.30 39.18
N GLN A 99 -0.84 7.97 39.29
CA GLN A 99 -1.87 7.37 40.12
C GLN A 99 -1.74 8.03 41.49
N SER A 100 -2.77 8.78 41.90
CA SER A 100 -2.79 9.40 43.21
C SER A 100 -2.49 8.31 44.23
N VAL A 101 -1.37 8.45 44.92
CA VAL A 101 -1.03 7.61 46.06
C VAL A 101 -2.25 7.63 46.97
N GLN A 102 -2.95 6.50 47.10
CA GLN A 102 -4.11 6.42 47.99
C GLN A 102 -3.65 6.83 49.39
N PRO A 103 -4.27 7.82 50.05
CA PRO A 103 -4.00 8.06 51.46
C PRO A 103 -4.56 6.87 52.26
N CYS A 104 -3.64 6.17 52.94
CA CYS A 104 -3.84 5.24 54.04
C CYS A 104 -5.28 4.78 54.35
N SER A 105 -5.65 3.56 53.96
CA SER A 105 -6.74 2.83 54.62
C SER A 105 -6.22 2.20 55.92
N SER A 106 -6.18 2.98 57.00
CA SER A 106 -6.20 2.42 58.35
C SER A 106 -7.01 3.32 59.26
N SER A 107 -8.32 3.07 59.30
CA SER A 107 -9.16 3.47 60.41
C SER A 107 -9.90 2.23 60.88
N LYS A 108 -9.41 1.64 61.98
CA LYS A 108 -10.16 0.67 62.78
C LYS A 108 -11.53 1.28 63.15
N PRO A 109 -12.61 0.50 63.16
CA PRO A 109 -13.89 1.01 63.62
C PRO A 109 -13.80 1.36 65.11
N ILE A 110 -14.10 2.62 65.44
CA ILE A 110 -14.28 3.09 66.82
C ILE A 110 -15.57 2.46 67.33
N SER A 111 -15.47 1.52 68.26
CA SER A 111 -16.59 1.02 69.04
C SER A 111 -16.98 2.06 70.10
N LEU A 112 -18.17 2.65 69.96
CA LEU A 112 -18.80 3.47 71.00
C LEU A 112 -19.47 2.57 72.05
N PRO A 113 -19.33 2.86 73.36
CA PRO A 113 -20.04 2.11 74.39
C PRO A 113 -21.53 2.49 74.41
N ALA A 114 -22.39 1.49 74.54
CA ALA A 114 -23.83 1.65 74.66
C ALA A 114 -24.21 2.38 75.96
N CYS A 115 -24.97 3.48 75.84
CA CYS A 115 -25.65 4.08 76.98
C CYS A 115 -26.82 3.17 77.41
N LYS A 116 -26.77 2.67 78.65
CA LYS A 116 -27.91 2.04 79.32
C LYS A 116 -28.86 3.14 79.81
N VAL A 117 -30.15 2.97 79.53
CA VAL A 117 -31.27 3.69 80.17
C VAL A 117 -31.82 2.81 81.29
#